data_AF-A0A328EFJ5-F1
#
_entry.id   AF-A0A328EFJ5-F1
#
_cell.length_a   1.000
_cell.length_b   1.000
_cell.length_c   1.000
_cell.angle_alpha   90.00
_cell.angle_beta   90.00
_cell.angle_gamma   90.00
#
_symmetry.space_group_name_H-M   'P 1'
#
loop_
_entity.id
_entity.type
_entity.pdbx_description
1 polymer ?
#
loop_
_entity_poly.entity_id
_entity_poly.type
_entity_poly.pdbx_seq_one_letter_code
_entity_poly.pdbx_strand_id
1 'polypeptide(L)'
;MTDLEKYFTNYQNIASPQVAEMTPEEFIDAVEPAQENRIPIFKKIHCKDGFSMSVQASHSHYCFPRITIYSKHSFYYSKMEVGFPSEVEELLLPFAENKEKPTETVYPYVPVTIIEQVIQKHGGIQF
;
A
#
# COMPACT_ATOMS: atom_id res chain seq x y z
N MET A 1 0.48 -6.30 15.50
CA MET A 1 0.68 -5.88 14.11
C MET A 1 -0.29 -6.60 13.21
N THR A 2 -1.07 -5.86 12.44
CA THR A 2 -1.94 -6.41 11.40
C THR A 2 -1.08 -6.94 10.24
N ASP A 3 -1.67 -7.73 9.32
CA ASP A 3 -0.92 -8.21 8.17
C ASP A 3 -0.47 -7.05 7.26
N LEU A 4 -1.27 -5.99 7.18
CA LEU A 4 -0.91 -4.77 6.45
C LEU A 4 0.32 -4.09 7.07
N GLU A 5 0.34 -3.91 8.39
CA GLU A 5 1.50 -3.33 9.09
C GLU A 5 2.75 -4.16 8.84
N LYS A 6 2.69 -5.49 9.02
CA LYS A 6 3.83 -6.39 8.74
C LYS A 6 4.32 -6.26 7.30
N TYR A 7 3.40 -6.10 6.34
CA TYR A 7 3.73 -5.95 4.93
C TYR A 7 4.54 -4.67 4.67
N PHE A 8 4.09 -3.54 5.21
CA PHE A 8 4.71 -2.23 4.97
C PHE A 8 5.94 -1.95 5.85
N THR A 9 6.16 -2.71 6.93
CA THR A 9 7.41 -2.65 7.72
C THR A 9 8.51 -3.56 7.17
N ASN A 10 8.23 -4.40 6.15
CA ASN A 10 9.20 -5.29 5.53
C ASN A 10 9.74 -4.71 4.22
N TYR A 11 11.02 -4.31 4.20
CA TYR A 11 11.67 -3.72 3.02
C TYR A 11 11.67 -4.66 1.80
N GLN A 12 11.58 -5.97 2.01
CA GLN A 12 11.52 -6.95 0.92
C GLN A 12 10.25 -6.81 0.08
N ASN A 13 9.22 -6.13 0.59
CA ASN A 13 7.97 -5.86 -0.14
C ASN A 13 8.03 -4.62 -1.03
N ILE A 14 9.13 -3.85 -1.00
CA ILE A 14 9.34 -2.76 -1.94
C ILE A 14 9.82 -3.36 -3.26
N ALA A 15 9.08 -3.11 -4.34
CA ALA A 15 9.50 -3.42 -5.70
C ALA A 15 10.54 -2.38 -6.15
N SER A 16 11.79 -2.80 -6.36
CA SER A 16 12.84 -1.95 -6.98
C SER A 16 12.40 -1.49 -8.39
N PRO A 17 12.78 -0.30 -8.93
CA PRO A 17 13.77 0.70 -8.48
C PRO A 17 13.23 2.16 -8.52
N GLN A 18 13.06 2.86 -7.39
CA GLN A 18 12.64 4.29 -7.39
C GLN A 18 12.80 5.03 -6.07
N VAL A 19 13.42 4.43 -5.05
CA VAL A 19 13.94 5.21 -3.91
C VAL A 19 15.26 5.89 -4.30
N ALA A 20 15.32 6.56 -5.46
CA ALA A 20 16.38 7.47 -5.93
C ALA A 20 17.83 7.14 -5.46
N GLU A 21 18.40 6.00 -5.86
CA GLU A 21 19.78 5.57 -5.50
C GLU A 21 19.96 4.87 -4.15
N MET A 22 18.89 4.53 -3.43
CA MET A 22 18.97 3.67 -2.23
C MET A 22 18.51 2.23 -2.54
N THR A 23 19.02 1.28 -1.78
CA THR A 23 18.39 -0.03 -1.62
C THR A 23 17.09 0.10 -0.80
N PRO A 24 16.13 -0.83 -0.93
CA PRO A 24 14.94 -0.85 -0.08
C PRO A 24 15.24 -0.87 1.42
N GLU A 25 16.31 -1.55 1.83
CA GLU A 25 16.74 -1.64 3.22
C GLU A 25 17.26 -0.29 3.72
N GLU A 26 18.16 0.35 2.96
CA GLU A 26 18.63 1.71 3.27
C GLU A 26 17.47 2.69 3.35
N PHE A 27 16.50 2.61 2.44
CA PHE A 27 15.33 3.48 2.47
C PHE A 27 14.51 3.32 3.76
N ILE A 28 14.22 2.08 4.17
CA ILE A 28 13.45 1.83 5.41
C ILE A 28 14.21 2.27 6.67
N ASP A 29 15.54 2.19 6.67
CA ASP A 29 16.38 2.60 7.79
C ASP A 29 16.68 4.11 7.78
N ALA A 30 16.39 4.81 6.69
CA ALA A 30 16.60 6.25 6.58
C ALA A 30 15.59 7.05 7.41
N VAL A 31 16.07 8.16 7.98
CA VAL A 31 15.26 9.13 8.72
C VAL A 31 15.05 10.40 7.90
N GLU A 32 14.11 11.25 8.32
CA GLU A 32 13.93 12.56 7.68
C GLU A 32 15.23 13.38 7.65
N PRO A 33 15.51 14.09 6.55
CA PRO A 33 14.68 14.30 5.36
C PRO A 33 14.94 13.27 4.24
N ALA A 34 15.69 12.21 4.48
CA ALA A 34 16.20 11.34 3.41
C ALA A 34 15.09 10.62 2.62
N GLN A 35 13.89 10.43 3.20
CA GLN A 35 12.74 9.81 2.53
C GLN A 35 11.83 10.79 1.77
N GLU A 36 11.88 12.11 2.06
CA GLU A 36 10.81 13.07 1.77
C GLU A 36 10.40 13.17 0.29
N ASN A 37 11.36 13.01 -0.63
CA ASN A 37 11.14 13.12 -2.08
C ASN A 37 11.31 11.79 -2.82
N ARG A 38 11.23 10.67 -2.09
CA ARG A 38 11.30 9.33 -2.66
C ARG A 38 9.91 8.74 -2.74
N ILE A 39 9.68 7.94 -3.78
CA ILE A 39 8.41 7.24 -3.98
C ILE A 39 8.71 5.75 -3.95
N PRO A 40 8.55 5.08 -2.79
CA PRO A 40 8.62 3.63 -2.75
C PRO A 40 7.42 3.05 -3.49
N ILE A 41 7.67 2.07 -4.34
CA ILE A 41 6.61 1.28 -4.97
C ILE A 41 6.58 -0.06 -4.26
N PHE A 42 5.51 -0.36 -3.55
CA PHE A 42 5.32 -1.67 -2.94
C PHE A 42 4.84 -2.67 -3.98
N LYS A 43 5.24 -3.93 -3.83
CA LYS A 43 4.74 -5.04 -4.63
C LYS A 43 3.22 -5.14 -4.48
N LYS A 44 2.58 -5.83 -5.43
CA LYS A 44 1.16 -6.15 -5.30
C LYS A 44 0.95 -7.04 -4.08
N ILE A 45 -0.08 -6.77 -3.29
CA ILE A 45 -0.50 -7.67 -2.21
C ILE A 45 -1.25 -8.83 -2.86
N HIS A 46 -0.87 -10.04 -2.49
CA HIS A 46 -1.57 -11.27 -2.82
C HIS A 46 -2.18 -11.84 -1.55
N CYS A 47 -3.47 -12.16 -1.57
CA CYS A 47 -4.18 -12.78 -0.46
C CYS A 47 -4.28 -14.29 -0.67
N LYS A 48 -4.58 -15.05 0.39
CA LYS A 48 -4.51 -16.53 0.37
C LYS A 48 -5.50 -17.20 -0.56
N ASP A 49 -6.61 -16.55 -0.88
CA ASP A 49 -7.62 -17.07 -1.82
C ASP A 49 -7.36 -16.72 -3.29
N GLY A 50 -6.26 -16.01 -3.58
CA GLY A 50 -5.88 -15.58 -4.93
C GLY A 50 -6.26 -14.14 -5.26
N PHE A 51 -7.01 -13.43 -4.40
CA PHE A 51 -7.27 -12.01 -4.57
C PHE A 51 -5.96 -11.20 -4.52
N SER A 52 -5.85 -10.15 -5.33
CA SER A 52 -4.70 -9.24 -5.30
C SER A 52 -5.09 -7.80 -5.55
N MET A 53 -4.37 -6.87 -4.92
CA MET A 53 -4.53 -5.43 -5.12
C MET A 53 -3.20 -4.69 -4.92
N SER A 54 -3.02 -3.56 -5.60
CA SER A 54 -1.91 -2.64 -5.30
C SER A 54 -2.33 -1.75 -4.12
N VAL A 55 -1.45 -1.54 -3.15
CA VAL A 55 -1.66 -0.60 -2.05
C VAL A 55 -0.42 0.28 -1.93
N GLN A 56 -0.58 1.60 -2.05
CA GLN A 56 0.54 2.54 -2.13
C GLN A 56 0.31 3.77 -1.23
N ALA A 57 1.40 4.33 -0.71
CA ALA A 57 1.39 5.63 -0.04
C ALA A 57 2.73 6.36 -0.21
N SER A 58 2.67 7.66 -0.46
CA SER A 58 3.82 8.56 -0.54
C SER A 58 3.30 10.00 -0.65
N HIS A 59 4.21 10.97 -0.76
CA HIS A 59 3.83 12.34 -1.10
C HIS A 59 3.08 12.49 -2.45
N SER A 60 3.15 11.48 -3.34
CA SER A 60 2.52 11.50 -4.67
C SER A 60 1.20 10.72 -4.77
N HIS A 61 0.98 9.72 -3.91
CA HIS A 61 -0.23 8.90 -3.93
C HIS A 61 -1.41 9.55 -3.20
N TYR A 62 -2.62 9.02 -3.40
CA TYR A 62 -3.82 9.43 -2.65
C TYR A 62 -3.87 8.80 -1.24
N CYS A 63 -3.01 9.27 -0.33
CA CYS A 63 -2.90 8.77 1.05
C CYS A 63 -2.97 9.88 2.13
N PHE A 64 -3.13 9.48 3.40
CA PHE A 64 -3.07 10.41 4.54
C PHE A 64 -2.21 9.83 5.69
N PRO A 65 -1.21 10.59 6.19
CA PRO A 65 -0.73 11.87 5.65
C PRO A 65 -0.13 11.70 4.23
N ARG A 66 -0.18 12.76 3.41
CA ARG A 66 0.36 12.74 2.04
C ARG A 66 1.84 13.12 2.03
N ILE A 67 2.64 12.27 2.67
CA ILE A 67 4.09 12.36 2.82
C ILE A 67 4.71 10.98 2.55
N THR A 68 6.03 10.90 2.39
CA THR A 68 6.73 9.60 2.35
C THR A 68 7.40 9.34 3.70
N ILE A 69 6.78 8.49 4.52
CA ILE A 69 7.34 8.02 5.79
C ILE A 69 7.19 6.51 5.96
N TYR A 70 8.32 5.80 6.10
CA TYR A 70 8.36 4.36 6.31
C TYR A 70 9.40 4.00 7.35
N SER A 71 9.11 2.98 8.16
CA SER A 71 10.01 2.47 9.18
C SER A 71 9.74 0.99 9.39
N LYS A 72 10.77 0.22 9.76
CA LYS A 72 10.60 -1.17 10.19
C LYS A 72 9.88 -1.32 11.54
N HIS A 73 9.69 -0.23 12.26
CA HIS A 73 9.13 -0.24 13.62
C HIS A 73 7.69 0.28 13.72
N SER A 74 7.24 1.05 12.73
CA SER A 74 5.98 1.79 12.82
C SER A 74 5.32 1.95 11.46
N PHE A 75 3.99 1.98 11.46
CA PHE A 75 3.14 2.25 10.32
C PHE A 75 2.29 3.51 10.60
N TYR A 76 2.35 4.52 9.73
CA TYR A 76 1.88 5.87 10.02
C TYR A 76 0.66 6.33 9.22
N TYR A 77 0.24 5.59 8.19
CA TYR A 77 -0.85 6.01 7.33
C TYR A 77 -2.20 5.61 7.92
N SER A 78 -3.17 6.51 7.89
CA SER A 78 -4.57 6.18 8.21
C SER A 78 -5.39 5.90 6.94
N LYS A 79 -4.92 6.37 5.78
CA LYS A 79 -5.56 6.16 4.48
C LYS A 79 -4.49 5.93 3.41
N MET A 80 -4.75 5.06 2.45
CA MET A 80 -3.83 4.72 1.37
C MET A 80 -4.55 4.64 0.03
N GLU A 81 -3.80 4.69 -1.06
CA GLU A 81 -4.32 4.45 -2.39
C GLU A 81 -4.36 2.94 -2.65
N VAL A 82 -5.51 2.45 -3.10
CA VAL A 82 -5.65 1.07 -3.59
C VAL A 82 -5.79 1.13 -5.11
N GLY A 83 -5.28 0.15 -5.85
CA GLY A 83 -5.40 0.14 -7.30
C GLY A 83 -5.44 -1.25 -7.89
N PHE A 84 -6.15 -1.37 -9.01
CA PHE A 84 -6.16 -2.56 -9.87
C PHE A 84 -6.42 -3.88 -9.12
N PRO A 85 -7.51 -3.97 -8.34
CA PRO A 85 -7.88 -5.23 -7.71
C PRO A 85 -8.14 -6.30 -8.79
N SER A 86 -7.79 -7.56 -8.51
CA SER A 86 -7.93 -8.66 -9.49
C SER A 86 -9.37 -9.02 -9.82
N GLU A 87 -10.30 -8.67 -8.94
CA GLU A 87 -11.73 -8.83 -9.10
C GLU A 87 -12.46 -7.70 -8.38
N VAL A 88 -13.78 -7.62 -8.57
CA VAL A 88 -14.59 -6.59 -7.94
C VAL A 88 -14.66 -6.84 -6.43
N GLU A 89 -14.15 -5.89 -5.64
CA GLU A 89 -14.26 -5.92 -4.18
C GLU A 89 -15.26 -4.88 -3.68
N GLU A 90 -16.38 -5.37 -3.14
CA GLU A 90 -17.51 -4.54 -2.68
C GLU A 90 -17.12 -3.52 -1.62
N LEU A 91 -16.19 -3.86 -0.71
CA LEU A 91 -15.71 -2.95 0.32
C LEU A 91 -14.91 -1.77 -0.26
N LEU A 92 -14.31 -1.96 -1.45
CA LEU A 92 -13.55 -0.91 -2.14
C LEU A 92 -14.42 -0.05 -3.07
N LEU A 93 -15.51 -0.59 -3.64
CA LEU A 93 -16.38 0.11 -4.61
C LEU A 93 -16.77 1.56 -4.25
N PRO A 94 -17.06 1.91 -2.97
CA PRO A 94 -17.37 3.29 -2.60
C PRO A 94 -16.24 4.29 -2.92
N PHE A 95 -15.00 3.82 -2.98
CA PHE A 95 -13.80 4.62 -3.19
C PHE A 95 -13.31 4.61 -4.65
N ALA A 96 -13.93 3.83 -5.55
CA ALA A 96 -13.47 3.72 -6.94
C ALA A 96 -13.52 5.08 -7.66
N GLU A 97 -12.41 5.49 -8.28
CA GLU A 97 -12.37 6.68 -9.14
C GLU A 97 -13.22 6.46 -10.41
N ASN A 98 -13.13 5.27 -11.00
CA ASN A 98 -14.01 4.83 -12.08
C ASN A 98 -14.85 3.60 -11.68
N LYS A 99 -16.11 3.85 -11.29
CA LYS A 99 -17.07 2.80 -10.89
C LYS A 99 -17.50 1.87 -12.02
N GLU A 100 -17.36 2.28 -13.28
CA GLU A 100 -17.67 1.43 -14.44
C GLU A 100 -16.58 0.40 -14.72
N LYS A 101 -15.36 0.65 -14.22
CA LYS A 101 -14.18 -0.20 -14.39
C LYS A 101 -13.45 -0.44 -13.06
N PRO A 102 -14.10 -1.09 -12.07
CA PRO A 102 -13.55 -1.24 -10.72
C PRO A 102 -12.20 -1.98 -10.68
N THR A 103 -11.96 -2.94 -11.56
CA THR A 103 -10.67 -3.66 -11.60
C THR A 103 -9.56 -2.91 -12.37
N GLU A 104 -9.89 -1.79 -13.04
CA GLU A 104 -8.99 -1.00 -13.88
C GLU A 104 -8.94 0.47 -13.42
N THR A 105 -9.04 0.70 -12.12
CA THR A 105 -9.03 2.05 -11.55
C THR A 105 -8.26 2.11 -10.24
N VAL A 106 -7.99 3.34 -9.81
CA VAL A 106 -7.48 3.64 -8.47
C VAL A 106 -8.63 3.98 -7.55
N TYR A 107 -8.35 3.82 -6.26
CA TYR A 107 -9.26 4.02 -5.16
C TYR A 107 -8.55 4.98 -4.21
N PRO A 108 -8.80 6.29 -4.33
CA PRO A 108 -8.11 7.29 -3.52
C PRO A 108 -8.54 7.26 -2.05
N TYR A 109 -7.58 7.48 -1.14
CA TYR A 109 -7.81 7.69 0.29
C TYR A 109 -8.66 6.61 0.98
N VAL A 110 -8.45 5.34 0.65
CA VAL A 110 -9.13 4.21 1.31
C VAL A 110 -8.65 4.11 2.77
N PRO A 111 -9.54 4.13 3.77
CA PRO A 111 -9.16 3.93 5.16
C PRO A 111 -8.44 2.61 5.35
N VAL A 112 -7.34 2.62 6.11
CA VAL A 112 -6.56 1.40 6.40
C VAL A 112 -7.43 0.30 6.99
N THR A 113 -8.39 0.64 7.84
CA THR A 113 -9.34 -0.32 8.41
C THR A 113 -10.17 -1.04 7.35
N ILE A 114 -10.47 -0.40 6.21
CA ILE A 114 -11.18 -1.04 5.09
C ILE A 114 -10.23 -1.96 4.31
N ILE A 115 -8.99 -1.52 4.06
CA ILE A 115 -7.95 -2.35 3.41
C ILE A 115 -7.71 -3.63 4.23
N GLU A 116 -7.65 -3.52 5.55
CA GLU A 116 -7.50 -4.66 6.46
C GLU A 116 -8.72 -5.59 6.43
N GLN A 117 -9.95 -5.06 6.36
CA GLN A 117 -11.16 -5.87 6.22
C GLN A 117 -11.16 -6.65 4.90
N VAL A 118 -10.72 -6.03 3.79
CA VAL A 118 -10.55 -6.70 2.50
C VAL A 118 -9.53 -7.84 2.63
N ILE A 119 -8.35 -7.55 3.20
CA ILE A 119 -7.31 -8.58 3.42
C ILE A 119 -7.85 -9.74 4.26
N GLN A 120 -8.58 -9.45 5.35
CA GLN A 120 -9.16 -10.47 6.22
C GLN A 120 -10.24 -11.29 5.49
N LYS A 121 -11.10 -10.64 4.71
CA LYS A 121 -12.12 -11.30 3.87
C LYS A 121 -11.47 -12.32 2.92
N HIS A 122 -10.29 -11.99 2.39
CA HIS A 122 -9.52 -12.83 1.47
C HIS A 122 -8.49 -13.77 2.15
N GLY A 123 -8.67 -14.04 3.46
CA GLY A 123 -7.87 -15.03 4.20
C GLY A 123 -6.50 -14.55 4.69
N GLY A 124 -6.21 -13.26 4.56
CA GLY A 124 -4.93 -12.64 4.94
C GLY A 124 -3.92 -12.58 3.79
N ILE A 125 -2.79 -11.92 4.03
CA ILE A 125 -1.72 -11.78 3.04
C ILE A 125 -0.97 -13.12 2.89
N GLN A 126 -0.62 -13.45 1.66
CA GLN A 126 0.36 -14.47 1.33
C GLN A 126 1.77 -13.86 1.39
N PHE A 127 2.51 -14.18 2.46
CA PHE A 127 3.90 -13.75 2.68
C PHE A 127 4.90 -14.69 2.02
#